data_AF-W1XTH9-F1
#
_entry.id   AF-W1XTH9-F1
#
_cell.length_a   1.000
_cell.length_b   1.000
_cell.length_c   1.000
_cell.angle_alpha   90.00
_cell.angle_beta   90.00
_cell.angle_gamma   90.00
#
_symmetry.space_group_name_H-M   'P 1'
#
loop_
_entity.id
_entity.type
_entity.pdbx_description
1 polymer ?
#
loop_
_entity_poly.entity_id
_entity_poly.type
_entity_poly.pdbx_seq_one_letter_code
_entity_poly.pdbx_strand_id
1 'polypeptide(L)'
;VGEVGGIGQEGKGLKIGDRGSGEGHITCGHCRNCRGGRTHLCRNTIGVGVNRPGCFAEYLVIPAFNAFKIPDNISDDLASIFDPFGNAVHTALSFDLVGEDVLVSGAGPIGIMA
;
A
#
# COMPACT_ATOMS: atom_id res chain seq x y z
N VAL A 1 -8.23 4.38 2.95
CA VAL A 1 -8.49 5.36 1.87
C VAL A 1 -8.89 6.69 2.50
N GLY A 2 -8.60 7.81 1.85
CA GLY A 2 -9.04 9.13 2.26
C GLY A 2 -8.81 10.16 1.16
N GLU A 3 -9.21 11.40 1.39
CA GLU A 3 -8.95 12.53 0.50
C GLU A 3 -7.70 13.30 0.97
N VAL A 4 -6.89 13.77 0.02
CA VAL A 4 -5.70 14.58 0.33
C VAL A 4 -6.14 15.97 0.83
N GLY A 5 -6.10 16.18 2.14
CA GLY A 5 -6.40 17.48 2.77
C GLY A 5 -5.27 18.50 2.76
N GLY A 6 -4.02 18.07 2.51
CA GLY A 6 -2.85 18.96 2.47
C GLY A 6 -1.59 18.26 1.97
N ILE A 7 -0.66 19.03 1.41
CA ILE A 7 0.59 18.52 0.81
C ILE A 7 1.76 19.37 1.30
N GLY A 8 2.82 18.71 1.78
CA GLY A 8 4.08 19.39 2.13
C GLY A 8 4.76 20.00 0.90
N GLN A 9 5.63 21.01 1.10
CA GLN A 9 6.24 21.78 0.00
C GLN A 9 6.98 20.92 -1.04
N GLU A 10 7.56 19.79 -0.62
CA GLU A 10 8.28 18.86 -1.48
C GLU A 10 7.44 17.66 -1.95
N GLY A 11 6.17 17.57 -1.53
CA GLY A 11 5.25 16.52 -1.94
C GLY A 11 4.91 16.63 -3.43
N LYS A 12 5.07 15.54 -4.18
CA LYS A 12 4.80 15.47 -5.62
C LYS A 12 3.86 14.31 -5.93
N GLY A 13 3.20 14.37 -7.08
CA GLY A 13 2.39 13.26 -7.62
C GLY A 13 0.94 13.20 -7.12
N LEU A 14 0.55 14.06 -6.18
CA LEU A 14 -0.81 14.18 -5.66
C LEU A 14 -1.23 15.65 -5.65
N LYS A 15 -2.54 15.90 -5.61
CA LYS A 15 -3.16 17.21 -5.45
C LYS A 15 -4.17 17.17 -4.31
N ILE A 16 -4.42 18.32 -3.69
CA ILE A 16 -5.51 18.46 -2.72
C ILE A 16 -6.81 18.06 -3.42
N GLY A 17 -7.62 17.24 -2.74
CA GLY A 17 -8.85 16.67 -3.29
C GLY A 17 -8.67 15.32 -4.01
N ASP A 18 -7.44 14.86 -4.26
CA ASP A 18 -7.24 13.50 -4.79
C ASP A 18 -7.67 12.47 -3.74
N ARG A 19 -8.45 11.46 -4.17
CA ARG A 19 -8.66 10.24 -3.38
C ARG A 19 -7.39 9.39 -3.40
N GLY A 20 -6.96 8.94 -2.23
CA GLY A 20 -5.73 8.19 -2.05
C GLY A 20 -5.87 6.99 -1.10
N SER A 21 -5.17 5.91 -1.40
CA SER A 21 -4.81 4.88 -0.42
C SER A 21 -3.31 4.97 -0.12
N GLY A 22 -2.81 4.19 0.83
CA GLY A 22 -1.41 4.29 1.25
C GLY A 22 -0.80 2.95 1.62
N GLU A 23 0.48 2.80 1.28
CA GLU A 23 1.34 1.70 1.72
C GLU A 23 1.66 1.84 3.21
N GLY A 24 1.41 0.80 4.00
CA GLY A 24 1.64 0.81 5.46
C GLY A 24 3.12 0.91 5.86
N HIS A 25 4.04 0.53 4.96
CA HIS A 25 5.47 0.50 5.19
C HIS A 25 6.18 1.77 4.69
N ILE A 26 6.53 2.67 5.60
CA ILE A 26 7.40 3.81 5.25
C ILE A 26 8.84 3.33 5.18
N THR A 27 9.49 3.53 4.04
CA THR A 27 10.85 3.07 3.80
C THR A 27 11.83 4.23 3.65
N CYS A 28 13.13 3.98 3.88
CA CYS A 28 14.12 5.07 3.91
C CYS A 28 14.46 5.67 2.54
N GLY A 29 14.09 5.04 1.42
CA GLY A 29 14.39 5.53 0.07
C GLY A 29 15.87 5.50 -0.37
N HIS A 30 16.82 5.34 0.54
CA HIS A 30 18.26 5.50 0.24
C HIS A 30 19.12 4.24 0.42
N CYS A 31 18.62 3.17 1.06
CA CYS A 31 19.38 1.93 1.23
C CYS A 31 19.48 1.12 -0.08
N ARG A 32 20.35 0.11 -0.13
CA ARG A 32 20.55 -0.74 -1.33
C ARG A 32 19.25 -1.37 -1.83
N ASN A 33 18.37 -1.79 -0.93
CA ASN A 33 17.09 -2.41 -1.29
C ASN A 33 16.12 -1.37 -1.85
N CYS A 34 15.99 -0.20 -1.21
CA CYS A 34 15.13 0.89 -1.69
C CYS A 34 15.57 1.41 -3.06
N ARG A 35 16.87 1.69 -3.26
CA ARG A 35 17.40 2.14 -4.55
C ARG A 35 17.28 1.10 -5.66
N GLY A 36 17.20 -0.19 -5.29
CA GLY A 36 16.95 -1.29 -6.20
C GLY A 36 15.46 -1.64 -6.37
N GLY A 37 14.54 -0.78 -5.94
CA GLY A 37 13.09 -1.01 -6.06
C GLY A 37 12.51 -2.07 -5.11
N ARG A 38 13.33 -2.69 -4.27
CA ARG A 38 12.93 -3.73 -3.30
C ARG A 38 12.60 -3.10 -1.96
N THR A 39 11.67 -2.15 -1.95
CA THR A 39 11.29 -1.37 -0.77
C THR A 39 10.75 -2.26 0.35
N HIS A 40 10.04 -3.35 0.02
CA HIS A 40 9.58 -4.37 0.97
C HIS A 40 10.72 -5.05 1.76
N LEU A 41 11.98 -4.93 1.33
CA LEU A 41 13.16 -5.43 2.04
C LEU A 41 13.95 -4.31 2.74
N CYS A 42 13.37 -3.13 2.94
CA CYS A 42 14.05 -2.06 3.64
C CYS A 42 14.30 -2.45 5.10
N ARG A 43 15.53 -2.20 5.59
CA ARG A 43 15.91 -2.49 6.98
C ARG A 43 15.43 -1.43 7.98
N ASN A 44 14.99 -0.27 7.47
CA ASN A 44 14.60 0.90 8.25
C ASN A 44 13.11 1.19 8.06
N THR A 45 12.30 0.14 7.92
CA THR A 45 10.86 0.29 7.70
C THR A 45 10.16 0.74 8.99
N ILE A 46 9.26 1.71 8.87
CA ILE A 46 8.40 2.18 9.96
C ILE A 46 6.94 1.91 9.56
N GLY A 47 6.27 1.05 10.33
CA GLY A 47 4.87 0.70 10.10
C GLY A 47 3.90 1.78 10.59
N VAL A 48 3.05 2.27 9.70
CA VAL A 48 1.92 3.15 10.03
C VAL A 48 0.90 2.39 10.88
N GLY A 49 0.55 2.91 12.06
CA GLY A 49 -0.33 2.23 13.01
C GLY A 49 0.34 1.15 13.87
N VAL A 50 1.65 0.94 13.71
CA VAL A 50 2.44 -0.01 14.51
C VAL A 50 3.58 0.71 15.24
N ASN A 51 4.47 1.36 14.50
CA ASN A 51 5.64 2.06 15.05
C ASN A 51 5.41 3.58 15.17
N ARG A 52 4.35 4.09 14.55
CA ARG A 52 3.94 5.51 14.55
C ARG A 52 2.40 5.59 14.47
N PRO A 53 1.78 6.76 14.72
CA PRO A 53 0.33 6.92 14.61
C PRO A 53 -0.24 6.40 13.28
N GLY A 54 -1.40 5.75 13.37
CA GLY A 54 -2.07 5.04 12.26
C GLY A 54 -3.28 5.77 11.69
N CYS A 55 -4.06 5.03 10.89
CA CYS A 55 -5.20 5.55 10.14
C CYS A 55 -6.55 5.52 10.86
N PHE A 56 -6.65 4.96 12.07
CA PHE A 56 -7.85 5.05 12.90
C PHE A 56 -7.94 6.41 13.60
N ALA A 57 -7.99 7.46 12.79
CA ALA A 57 -8.06 8.87 13.16
C ALA A 57 -8.68 9.66 11.99
N GLU A 58 -9.14 10.88 12.25
CA GLU A 58 -9.71 11.75 11.20
C GLU A 58 -8.68 12.18 10.15
N TYR A 59 -7.40 12.23 10.52
CA TYR A 59 -6.30 12.61 9.65
C TYR A 59 -5.09 11.69 9.83
N LEU A 60 -4.41 11.43 8.73
CA LEU A 60 -3.14 10.70 8.68
C LEU A 60 -2.13 11.47 7.84
N VAL A 61 -0.90 11.62 8.35
CA VAL A 61 0.22 12.20 7.60
C VAL A 61 1.19 11.10 7.22
N ILE A 62 1.34 10.83 5.93
CA ILE A 62 2.34 9.89 5.38
C ILE A 62 3.19 10.57 4.30
N PRO A 63 4.39 10.06 4.00
CA PRO A 63 5.17 10.58 2.88
C PRO A 63 4.38 10.48 1.57
N ALA A 64 4.48 11.49 0.70
CA ALA A 64 3.73 11.51 -0.56
C ALA A 64 4.00 10.27 -1.44
N PHE A 65 5.22 9.73 -1.39
CA PHE A 65 5.59 8.53 -2.14
C PHE A 65 4.98 7.22 -1.61
N ASN A 66 4.41 7.23 -0.39
CA ASN A 66 3.67 6.10 0.17
C ASN A 66 2.19 6.14 -0.20
N ALA A 67 1.70 7.24 -0.77
CA ALA A 67 0.30 7.39 -1.14
C ALA A 67 0.08 7.12 -2.64
N PHE A 68 -1.01 6.43 -2.96
CA PHE A 68 -1.41 6.09 -4.32
C PHE A 68 -2.77 6.70 -4.63
N LYS A 69 -2.85 7.45 -5.74
CA LYS A 69 -4.11 7.98 -6.24
C LYS A 69 -5.06 6.84 -6.65
N ILE A 70 -6.30 6.94 -6.22
CA ILE A 70 -7.36 5.97 -6.52
C ILE A 70 -8.23 6.51 -7.66
N PRO A 71 -8.43 5.73 -8.73
CA PRO A 71 -9.38 6.08 -9.79
C PRO A 71 -10.83 6.20 -9.29
N ASP A 72 -11.61 7.10 -9.90
CA ASP A 72 -12.98 7.41 -9.46
C ASP A 72 -13.94 6.21 -9.53
N ASN A 73 -13.66 5.24 -10.40
CA ASN A 73 -14.49 4.04 -10.55
C ASN A 73 -14.24 2.97 -9.47
N ILE A 74 -13.30 3.19 -8.55
CA ILE A 74 -13.02 2.27 -7.43
C ILE A 74 -13.68 2.83 -6.16
N SER A 75 -14.52 2.03 -5.51
CA SER A 75 -15.21 2.42 -4.27
C SER A 75 -14.24 2.59 -3.11
N ASP A 76 -14.65 3.32 -2.08
CA ASP A 76 -13.84 3.48 -0.87
C ASP A 76 -13.64 2.16 -0.12
N ASP A 77 -14.65 1.28 -0.10
CA ASP A 77 -14.54 -0.04 0.52
C ASP A 77 -13.42 -0.87 -0.11
N LEU A 78 -13.35 -0.92 -1.45
CA LEU A 78 -12.26 -1.61 -2.15
C LEU A 78 -10.91 -0.92 -1.91
N ALA A 79 -10.86 0.41 -2.05
CA ALA A 79 -9.63 1.17 -1.85
C ALA A 79 -9.07 1.06 -0.42
N SER A 80 -9.93 0.82 0.57
CA SER A 80 -9.55 0.65 1.97
C SER A 80 -8.76 -0.64 2.23
N ILE A 81 -8.95 -1.67 1.39
CA ILE A 81 -8.29 -2.97 1.51
C ILE A 81 -7.18 -3.17 0.47
N PHE A 82 -6.71 -2.12 -0.19
CA PHE A 82 -5.63 -2.24 -1.19
C PHE A 82 -4.32 -2.77 -0.63
N ASP A 83 -3.99 -2.46 0.63
CA ASP A 83 -2.77 -2.97 1.28
C ASP A 83 -2.84 -4.51 1.48
N PRO A 84 -3.87 -5.09 2.13
CA PRO A 84 -3.99 -6.55 2.21
C PRO A 84 -4.25 -7.21 0.85
N PHE A 85 -4.91 -6.53 -0.09
CA PHE A 85 -5.06 -7.03 -1.47
C PHE A 85 -3.71 -7.08 -2.19
N GLY A 86 -2.84 -6.09 -1.98
CA GLY A 86 -1.48 -6.08 -2.48
C GLY A 86 -0.66 -7.29 -2.02
N ASN A 87 -0.87 -7.77 -0.80
CA ASN A 87 -0.25 -9.01 -0.31
C ASN A 87 -0.73 -10.26 -1.07
N ALA A 88 -2.03 -10.33 -1.38
CA ALA A 88 -2.58 -11.41 -2.21
C ALA A 88 -1.98 -11.36 -3.62
N VAL A 89 -1.97 -10.17 -4.26
CA VAL A 89 -1.38 -9.94 -5.58
C VAL A 89 0.11 -10.32 -5.62
N HIS A 90 0.89 -9.88 -4.63
CA HIS A 90 2.32 -10.23 -4.53
C HIS A 90 2.52 -11.76 -4.49
N THR A 91 1.66 -12.46 -3.75
CA THR A 91 1.74 -13.92 -3.58
C THR A 91 1.28 -14.66 -4.84
N ALA A 92 0.06 -14.37 -5.29
CA ALA A 92 -0.61 -15.08 -6.39
C ALA A 92 0.09 -14.85 -7.75
N LEU A 93 0.66 -13.66 -7.99
CA LEU A 93 1.33 -13.34 -9.25
C LEU A 93 2.84 -13.60 -9.24
N SER A 94 3.37 -14.29 -8.23
CA SER A 94 4.79 -14.66 -8.16
C SER A 94 5.20 -15.69 -9.23
N PHE A 95 4.23 -16.41 -9.81
CA PHE A 95 4.43 -17.44 -10.84
C PHE A 95 3.42 -17.27 -11.98
N ASP A 96 3.72 -17.87 -13.13
CA ASP A 96 2.70 -18.04 -14.19
C ASP A 96 1.72 -19.13 -13.76
N LEU A 97 0.42 -18.86 -13.93
CA LEU A 97 -0.67 -19.72 -13.45
C LEU A 97 -1.55 -20.25 -14.59
N VAL A 98 -1.27 -19.91 -15.85
CA VAL A 98 -2.13 -20.31 -16.96
C VAL A 98 -2.14 -21.83 -17.13
N GLY A 99 -3.24 -22.46 -16.74
CA GLY A 99 -3.43 -23.92 -16.86
C GLY A 99 -2.83 -24.73 -15.71
N GLU A 100 -2.41 -24.07 -14.62
CA GLU A 100 -1.80 -24.73 -13.47
C GLU A 100 -2.83 -25.08 -12.39
N ASP A 101 -2.60 -26.17 -11.67
CA ASP A 101 -3.34 -26.51 -10.45
C ASP A 101 -2.70 -25.81 -9.25
N VAL A 102 -3.49 -25.04 -8.49
CA VAL A 102 -3.01 -24.23 -7.37
C VAL A 102 -3.66 -24.66 -6.06
N LEU A 103 -2.84 -24.88 -5.02
CA LEU A 103 -3.30 -25.10 -3.66
C LEU A 103 -3.14 -23.82 -2.83
N VAL A 104 -4.26 -23.29 -2.33
CA VAL A 104 -4.27 -22.20 -1.34
C VAL A 104 -4.54 -22.78 0.05
N SER A 105 -3.53 -22.80 0.91
CA SER A 105 -3.66 -23.30 2.29
C SER A 105 -3.96 -22.17 3.27
N GLY A 106 -5.24 -21.80 3.39
CA GLY A 106 -5.73 -20.85 4.39
C GLY A 106 -6.79 -19.90 3.84
N ALA A 107 -7.99 -19.93 4.41
CA ALA A 107 -9.15 -19.14 3.94
C ALA A 107 -9.34 -17.82 4.72
N GLY A 108 -8.24 -17.18 5.14
CA GLY A 108 -8.29 -15.82 5.68
C GLY A 108 -8.48 -14.77 4.57
N PRO A 109 -8.68 -13.48 4.88
CA PRO A 109 -8.97 -12.46 3.88
C PRO A 109 -7.98 -12.43 2.69
N ILE A 110 -6.68 -12.54 2.95
CA ILE A 110 -5.65 -12.57 1.90
C ILE A 110 -5.78 -13.84 1.05
N GLY A 111 -5.99 -15.00 1.66
CA GLY A 111 -6.14 -16.27 0.93
C GLY A 111 -7.44 -16.38 0.13
N ILE A 112 -8.49 -15.65 0.52
CA ILE A 112 -9.72 -15.52 -0.28
C ILE A 112 -9.55 -14.57 -1.47
N MET A 113 -8.62 -13.62 -1.39
CA MET A 113 -8.29 -12.70 -2.48
C MET A 113 -7.23 -13.25 -3.45
N ALA A 114 -6.40 -14.21 -3.00
CA ALA A 114 -5.31 -14.82 -3.76
C ALA A 114 -5.82 -15.94 -4.67
#